data_AF-G7EGR1-F1
#
_entry.id   AF-G7EGR1-F1
#
_cell.length_a   1.000
_cell.length_b   1.000
_cell.length_c   1.000
_cell.angle_alpha   90.00
_cell.angle_beta   90.00
_cell.angle_gamma   90.00
#
_symmetry.space_group_name_H-M   'P 1'
#
loop_
_entity.id
_entity.type
_entity.pdbx_description
1 polymer ?
#
loop_
_entity_poly.entity_id
_entity_poly.type
_entity_poly.pdbx_seq_one_letter_code
_entity_poly.pdbx_strand_id
1 'polypeptide(L)'
;MADHNGLITIKLNEQVDCLVSLHSLLNDELTAIASRRGEGLKEIAQQKMSFLTKLSSLDKELSKLITNNNEQAEDIPDLISLVRGKLKQCQKQNNVNAHAARQAQLSVKQLKEILIGAPTSMTYDQAGKSVNTESKLVHNLKA
;
A
#
# COMPACT_ATOMS: atom_id res chain seq x y z
N MET A 1 -24.49 -27.36 20.61
CA MET A 1 -25.01 -26.34 19.66
C MET A 1 -24.73 -24.91 20.15
N ALA A 2 -24.65 -24.63 21.46
CA ALA A 2 -24.29 -23.31 21.99
C ALA A 2 -22.81 -22.90 21.78
N ASP A 3 -21.87 -23.86 21.75
CA ASP A 3 -20.42 -23.56 21.72
C ASP A 3 -19.95 -22.92 20.42
N HIS A 4 -20.66 -23.17 19.32
CA HIS A 4 -20.23 -22.77 17.99
C HIS A 4 -20.48 -21.28 17.71
N ASN A 5 -21.61 -20.75 18.21
CA ASN A 5 -21.91 -19.32 18.16
C ASN A 5 -20.95 -18.50 19.04
N GLY A 6 -20.59 -19.03 20.22
CA GLY A 6 -19.57 -18.42 21.07
C GLY A 6 -18.21 -18.36 20.38
N LEU A 7 -17.79 -19.44 19.72
CA LEU A 7 -16.53 -19.48 18.99
C LEU A 7 -16.52 -18.52 17.78
N ILE A 8 -17.61 -18.44 17.01
CA ILE A 8 -17.75 -17.46 15.92
C ILE A 8 -17.61 -16.03 16.45
N THR A 9 -18.28 -15.73 17.57
CA THR A 9 -18.22 -14.42 18.21
C THR A 9 -16.80 -14.06 18.64
N ILE A 10 -16.08 -14.98 19.28
CA ILE A 10 -14.67 -14.80 19.66
C ILE A 10 -13.81 -14.51 18.42
N LYS A 11 -13.98 -15.31 17.36
CA LYS A 11 -13.19 -15.16 16.12
C LYS A 11 -13.48 -13.86 15.37
N LEU A 12 -14.73 -13.39 15.36
CA LEU A 12 -15.07 -12.08 14.80
C LEU A 12 -14.44 -10.94 15.60
N ASN A 13 -14.43 -11.03 16.94
CA ASN A 13 -13.73 -10.04 17.76
C ASN A 13 -12.21 -10.05 17.51
N GLU A 14 -11.58 -11.22 17.37
CA GLU A 14 -10.17 -11.32 16.98
C GLU A 14 -9.89 -10.65 15.62
N GLN A 15 -10.83 -10.72 14.66
CA GLN A 15 -10.72 -10.00 13.39
C GLN A 15 -10.85 -8.48 13.58
N VAL A 16 -11.77 -8.02 14.42
CA VAL A 16 -11.92 -6.59 14.72
C VAL A 16 -10.62 -6.03 15.28
N ASP A 17 -10.02 -6.69 16.28
CA ASP A 17 -8.77 -6.24 16.90
C ASP A 17 -7.60 -6.23 15.92
N CYS A 18 -7.53 -7.26 15.06
CA CYS A 18 -6.56 -7.35 13.98
C CYS A 18 -6.71 -6.17 13.00
N LEU A 19 -7.94 -5.83 12.61
CA LEU A 19 -8.22 -4.74 11.68
C LEU A 19 -7.95 -3.36 12.31
N VAL A 20 -8.25 -3.18 13.61
CA VAL A 20 -7.91 -1.94 14.34
C VAL A 20 -6.39 -1.74 14.39
N SER A 21 -5.65 -2.80 14.71
CA SER A 21 -4.18 -2.77 14.76
C SER A 21 -3.58 -2.50 13.37
N LEU A 22 -4.12 -3.16 12.33
CA LEU A 22 -3.72 -2.93 10.95
C LEU A 22 -4.01 -1.49 10.51
N HIS A 23 -5.15 -0.92 10.90
CA HIS A 23 -5.46 0.47 10.58
C HIS A 23 -4.48 1.45 11.23
N SER A 24 -4.09 1.22 12.49
CA SER A 24 -3.05 2.01 13.15
C SER A 24 -1.73 1.92 12.39
N LEU A 25 -1.30 0.71 12.02
CA LEU A 25 -0.09 0.48 11.24
C LEU A 25 -0.11 1.21 9.89
N LEU A 26 -1.28 1.27 9.23
CA LEU A 26 -1.44 2.02 7.97
C LEU A 26 -1.32 3.54 8.20
N ASN A 27 -1.70 4.07 9.35
CA ASN A 27 -1.48 5.49 9.67
C ASN A 27 0.01 5.78 9.93
N ASP A 28 0.71 4.85 10.58
CA ASP A 28 2.17 4.93 10.77
C ASP A 28 2.90 4.86 9.42
N GLU A 29 2.45 3.97 8.51
CA GLU A 29 2.94 3.88 7.13
C GLU A 29 2.80 5.22 6.40
N LEU A 30 1.64 5.88 6.50
CA LEU A 30 1.43 7.19 5.90
C LEU A 30 2.41 8.24 6.44
N THR A 31 2.60 8.25 7.76
CA THR A 31 3.49 9.20 8.44
C THR A 31 4.94 8.99 8.02
N ALA A 32 5.38 7.73 7.90
CA ALA A 32 6.72 7.38 7.43
C ALA A 32 6.94 7.79 5.95
N ILE A 33 5.97 7.51 5.08
CA ILE A 33 5.98 7.94 3.67
C ILE A 33 6.06 9.47 3.57
N ALA A 34 5.20 10.19 4.30
CA ALA A 34 5.15 11.65 4.27
C ALA A 34 6.45 12.28 4.77
N SER A 35 7.07 11.67 5.79
CA SER A 35 8.35 12.11 6.35
C SER A 35 9.56 11.78 5.45
N ARG A 36 9.35 11.10 4.31
CA ARG A 36 10.41 10.61 3.40
C ARG A 36 11.46 9.76 4.13
N ARG A 37 11.07 9.09 5.22
CA ARG A 37 11.95 8.19 5.98
C ARG A 37 11.76 6.78 5.44
N GLY A 38 12.74 6.30 4.69
CA GLY A 38 12.76 4.91 4.22
C GLY A 38 12.98 3.92 5.36
N GLU A 39 13.75 4.34 6.36
CA GLU A 39 13.96 3.61 7.63
C GLU A 39 12.61 3.44 8.35
N GLY A 40 12.22 2.20 8.66
CA GLY A 40 10.93 1.87 9.27
C GLY A 40 9.87 1.36 8.29
N LEU A 41 9.95 1.71 6.99
CA LEU A 41 8.95 1.23 6.01
C LEU A 41 9.05 -0.27 5.76
N LYS A 42 10.26 -0.83 5.89
CA LYS A 42 10.48 -2.28 5.74
C LYS A 42 9.83 -3.05 6.88
N GLU A 43 10.00 -2.58 8.11
CA GLU A 43 9.41 -3.16 9.32
C GLU A 43 7.87 -3.06 9.25
N ILE A 44 7.34 -1.90 8.86
CA ILE A 44 5.91 -1.69 8.65
C ILE A 44 5.36 -2.66 7.59
N ALA A 45 6.06 -2.85 6.47
CA ALA A 45 5.66 -3.79 5.43
C ALA A 45 5.64 -5.25 5.93
N GLN A 46 6.62 -5.65 6.75
CA GLN A 46 6.64 -6.98 7.36
C GLN A 46 5.48 -7.18 8.34
N GLN A 47 5.22 -6.20 9.21
CA GLN A 47 4.10 -6.24 10.14
C GLN A 47 2.75 -6.32 9.41
N LYS A 48 2.58 -5.54 8.33
CA LYS A 48 1.40 -5.57 7.47
C LYS A 48 1.17 -6.96 6.87
N MET A 49 2.23 -7.62 6.39
CA MET A 49 2.15 -8.99 5.88
C MET A 49 1.71 -9.99 6.97
N SER A 50 2.22 -9.83 8.19
CA SER A 50 1.82 -10.66 9.34
C SER A 50 0.33 -10.51 9.66
N PHE A 51 -0.18 -9.28 9.72
CA PHE A 51 -1.61 -9.02 9.92
C PHE A 51 -2.48 -9.59 8.80
N LEU A 52 -2.09 -9.44 7.54
CA LEU A 52 -2.83 -9.99 6.40
C LEU A 52 -2.88 -11.52 6.44
N THR A 53 -1.77 -12.16 6.83
CA THR A 53 -1.70 -13.61 6.99
C THR A 53 -2.62 -14.08 8.11
N LYS A 54 -2.59 -13.40 9.26
CA LYS A 54 -3.48 -13.66 10.40
C LYS A 54 -4.94 -13.51 9.99
N LEU A 55 -5.29 -12.42 9.30
CA LEU A 55 -6.66 -12.16 8.84
C LEU A 55 -7.16 -13.26 7.90
N SER A 56 -6.32 -13.70 6.95
CA SER A 56 -6.65 -14.81 6.05
C SER A 56 -6.86 -16.14 6.78
N SER A 57 -6.10 -16.43 7.84
CA SER A 57 -6.34 -17.61 8.68
C SER A 57 -7.69 -17.53 9.38
N LEU A 58 -7.98 -16.37 10.01
CA LEU A 58 -9.24 -16.13 10.71
C LEU A 58 -10.44 -16.24 9.77
N ASP A 59 -10.35 -15.69 8.56
CA ASP A 59 -11.41 -15.80 7.54
C ASP A 59 -11.68 -17.27 7.15
N LYS A 60 -10.63 -18.08 6.99
CA LYS A 60 -10.77 -19.51 6.67
C LYS A 60 -11.39 -20.28 7.83
N GLU A 61 -11.00 -19.99 9.06
CA GLU A 61 -11.57 -20.60 10.26
C GLU A 61 -13.05 -20.23 10.40
N LEU A 62 -13.39 -18.94 10.29
CA LEU A 62 -14.76 -18.45 10.34
C LEU A 62 -15.64 -19.04 9.23
N SER A 63 -15.12 -19.15 8.00
CA SER A 63 -15.88 -19.75 6.90
C SER A 63 -16.28 -21.20 7.20
N LYS A 64 -15.38 -21.99 7.78
CA LYS A 64 -15.69 -23.37 8.22
C LYS A 64 -16.70 -23.37 9.35
N LEU A 65 -16.54 -22.49 10.34
CA LEU A 65 -17.45 -22.40 11.47
C LEU A 65 -18.86 -22.00 11.03
N ILE A 66 -19.00 -20.95 10.21
CA ILE A 66 -20.31 -20.49 9.73
C ILE A 66 -21.00 -21.57 8.89
N THR A 67 -20.27 -22.28 8.02
CA THR A 67 -20.84 -23.34 7.17
C THR A 67 -21.39 -24.51 8.00
N ASN A 68 -20.76 -24.83 9.12
CA ASN A 68 -21.16 -25.93 9.99
C ASN A 68 -22.25 -25.53 11.00
N ASN A 69 -22.75 -24.29 10.96
CA ASN A 69 -23.68 -23.75 11.94
C ASN A 69 -25.01 -23.37 11.28
N ASN A 70 -26.07 -24.10 11.62
CA ASN A 70 -27.40 -23.86 11.06
C ASN A 70 -28.21 -22.80 11.83
N GLU A 71 -27.75 -22.38 13.02
CA GLU A 71 -28.46 -21.42 13.87
C GLU A 71 -27.52 -20.25 14.22
N GLN A 72 -27.69 -19.11 13.54
CA GLN A 72 -26.94 -17.90 13.88
C GLN A 72 -27.59 -17.18 15.07
N ALA A 73 -26.77 -16.83 16.06
CA ALA A 73 -27.17 -15.93 17.13
C ALA A 73 -27.43 -14.50 16.59
N GLU A 74 -28.32 -13.76 17.25
CA GLU A 74 -28.81 -12.45 16.83
C GLU A 74 -27.69 -11.38 16.72
N ASP A 75 -26.61 -11.51 17.51
CA ASP A 75 -25.49 -10.56 17.54
C ASP A 75 -24.42 -10.78 16.44
N ILE A 76 -24.41 -11.95 15.78
CA ILE A 76 -23.38 -12.32 14.79
C ILE A 76 -23.46 -11.43 13.52
N PRO A 77 -24.64 -11.13 12.95
CA PRO A 77 -24.78 -10.22 11.81
C PRO A 77 -24.22 -8.81 12.07
N ASP A 78 -24.39 -8.29 13.29
CA ASP A 78 -23.88 -6.97 13.68
C ASP A 78 -22.36 -6.96 13.76
N LEU A 79 -21.76 -8.00 14.34
CA LEU A 79 -20.30 -8.18 14.36
C LEU A 79 -19.71 -8.34 12.95
N ILE A 80 -20.38 -9.07 12.05
CA ILE A 80 -19.97 -9.19 10.65
C ILE A 80 -20.00 -7.81 9.97
N SER A 81 -21.04 -7.01 10.24
CA SER A 81 -21.17 -5.67 9.69
C SER A 81 -20.07 -4.74 10.21
N LEU A 82 -19.71 -4.84 11.49
CA LEU A 82 -18.60 -4.13 12.11
C LEU A 82 -17.26 -4.49 11.45
N VAL A 83 -16.96 -5.79 11.29
CA VAL A 83 -15.74 -6.28 10.62
C VAL A 83 -15.64 -5.73 9.19
N ARG A 84 -16.73 -5.80 8.42
CA ARG A 84 -16.78 -5.24 7.05
C ARG A 84 -16.54 -3.73 7.04
N GLY A 85 -17.12 -3.01 8.00
CA GLY A 85 -16.89 -1.58 8.18
C GLY A 85 -15.41 -1.25 8.42
N LYS A 86 -14.76 -1.97 9.34
CA LYS A 86 -13.33 -1.82 9.63
C LYS A 86 -12.45 -2.21 8.44
N LEU A 87 -12.77 -3.27 7.72
CA LEU A 87 -12.06 -3.66 6.51
C LEU A 87 -12.10 -2.56 5.44
N LYS A 88 -13.27 -1.94 5.25
CA LYS A 88 -13.43 -0.81 4.33
C LYS A 88 -12.58 0.40 4.75
N GLN A 89 -12.44 0.66 6.05
CA GLN A 89 -11.55 1.71 6.57
C GLN A 89 -10.09 1.40 6.26
N CYS A 90 -9.63 0.17 6.49
CA CYS A 90 -8.28 -0.27 6.13
C CYS A 90 -8.01 -0.14 4.62
N GLN A 91 -8.95 -0.55 3.77
CA GLN A 91 -8.83 -0.42 2.31
C GLN A 91 -8.72 1.03 1.88
N LYS A 92 -9.55 1.92 2.45
CA LYS A 92 -9.49 3.36 2.17
C LYS A 92 -8.13 3.93 2.56
N GLN A 93 -7.63 3.62 3.75
CA GLN A 93 -6.34 4.10 4.22
C GLN A 93 -5.19 3.57 3.35
N ASN A 94 -5.22 2.28 2.98
CA ASN A 94 -4.22 1.70 2.10
C ASN A 94 -4.17 2.39 0.72
N ASN A 95 -5.32 2.81 0.17
CA ASN A 95 -5.36 3.58 -1.07
C ASN A 95 -4.72 4.97 -0.91
N VAL A 96 -4.95 5.63 0.24
CA VAL A 96 -4.28 6.91 0.57
C VAL A 96 -2.77 6.71 0.63
N ASN A 97 -2.30 5.67 1.33
CA ASN A 97 -0.88 5.35 1.43
C ASN A 97 -0.26 5.08 0.06
N ALA A 98 -0.93 4.30 -0.80
CA ALA A 98 -0.47 4.02 -2.16
C ALA A 98 -0.38 5.28 -3.04
N HIS A 99 -1.30 6.24 -2.85
CA HIS A 99 -1.20 7.54 -3.52
C HIS A 99 -0.01 8.35 -2.98
N ALA A 100 0.14 8.45 -1.67
CA ALA A 100 1.24 9.17 -1.03
C ALA A 100 2.61 8.60 -1.44
N ALA A 101 2.76 7.27 -1.48
CA ALA A 101 4.00 6.61 -1.91
C ALA A 101 4.33 6.93 -3.37
N ARG A 102 3.34 6.88 -4.28
CA ARG A 102 3.54 7.26 -5.69
C ARG A 102 3.95 8.72 -5.83
N GLN A 103 3.31 9.62 -5.10
CA GLN A 103 3.67 11.03 -5.10
C GLN A 103 5.10 11.25 -4.59
N ALA A 104 5.49 10.60 -3.49
CA ALA A 104 6.84 10.67 -2.95
C ALA A 104 7.88 10.18 -3.97
N GLN A 105 7.59 9.07 -4.67
CA GLN A 105 8.44 8.52 -5.72
C GLN A 105 8.62 9.49 -6.89
N LEU A 106 7.54 10.12 -7.37
CA LEU A 106 7.59 11.10 -8.46
C LEU A 106 8.45 12.31 -8.07
N SER A 107 8.28 12.85 -6.86
CA SER A 107 9.11 13.96 -6.38
C SER A 107 10.59 13.58 -6.31
N VAL A 108 10.92 12.38 -5.83
CA VAL A 108 12.31 11.90 -5.79
C VAL A 108 12.89 11.75 -7.19
N LYS A 109 12.09 11.24 -8.15
CA LYS A 109 12.49 11.14 -9.55
C LYS A 109 12.78 12.52 -10.15
N GLN A 110 11.90 13.49 -9.95
CA GLN A 110 12.09 14.87 -10.42
C GLN A 110 13.34 15.50 -9.80
N LEU A 111 13.55 15.32 -8.49
CA LEU A 111 14.75 15.81 -7.82
C LEU A 111 16.02 15.17 -8.40
N LYS A 112 15.99 13.87 -8.71
CA LYS A 112 17.09 13.17 -9.38
C LYS A 112 17.36 13.75 -10.76
N GLU A 113 16.33 14.01 -11.56
CA GLU A 113 16.45 14.64 -12.88
C GLU A 113 17.05 16.05 -12.80
N ILE A 114 16.70 16.83 -11.76
CA ILE A 114 17.29 18.16 -11.51
C ILE A 114 18.76 18.05 -11.08
N LEU A 115 19.07 17.17 -10.13
CA LEU A 115 20.42 17.07 -9.53
C LEU A 115 21.45 16.42 -10.46
N ILE A 116 21.04 15.40 -11.20
CA ILE A 116 21.92 14.63 -12.08
C ILE A 116 21.85 15.13 -13.53
N GLY A 117 20.82 15.90 -13.87
CA GLY A 117 20.49 16.29 -15.24
C GLY A 117 19.84 15.13 -16.01
N ALA A 118 18.94 15.45 -16.95
CA ALA A 118 18.59 14.50 -17.99
C ALA A 118 19.88 14.10 -18.73
N PRO A 119 20.09 12.83 -19.13
CA PRO A 119 21.23 12.45 -19.94
C PRO A 119 21.04 13.00 -21.35
N THR A 120 21.26 14.30 -21.51
CA THR A 120 21.25 14.98 -22.79
C THR A 120 22.49 15.82 -22.89
N SER A 121 23.40 15.27 -23.70
CA SER A 121 24.38 16.00 -24.49
C SER A 121 25.29 16.91 -23.67
N MET A 122 26.44 16.36 -23.29
CA MET A 122 27.66 17.14 -23.23
C MET A 122 27.75 17.97 -24.52
N THR A 123 27.37 19.24 -24.48
CA THR A 123 27.77 20.20 -25.52
C THR A 123 29.25 20.55 -25.37
N TYR A 124 29.98 19.91 -24.44
CA TYR A 124 31.41 20.06 -24.26
C TYR A 124 32.04 18.76 -23.72
N ASP A 125 33.04 18.22 -24.41
CA ASP A 125 33.93 17.21 -23.84
C ASP A 125 34.78 17.79 -22.70
N GLN A 126 35.50 16.96 -21.95
CA GLN A 126 36.40 17.41 -20.85
C GLN A 126 37.54 18.34 -21.32
N ALA A 127 37.70 18.54 -22.64
CA ALA A 127 38.64 19.48 -23.24
C ALA A 127 37.98 20.79 -23.73
N GLY A 128 36.68 21.00 -23.47
CA GLY A 128 35.98 22.22 -23.84
C GLY A 128 35.64 22.32 -25.33
N LYS A 129 35.55 21.20 -26.06
CA LYS A 129 35.11 21.19 -27.46
C LYS A 129 33.63 20.87 -27.62
N SER A 130 32.94 21.69 -28.40
CA SER A 130 31.52 21.48 -28.67
C SER A 130 31.27 20.30 -29.59
N VAL A 131 30.61 19.26 -29.08
CA VAL A 131 30.13 18.15 -29.92
C VAL A 131 28.86 18.63 -30.60
N ASN A 132 29.04 19.24 -31.78
CA ASN A 132 27.94 19.58 -32.68
C ASN A 132 27.35 18.26 -33.16
N THR A 133 26.25 17.83 -32.56
CA THR A 133 25.43 16.77 -33.16
C THR A 133 24.84 17.37 -34.43
N GLU A 134 25.56 17.22 -35.54
CA GLU A 134 25.07 17.51 -36.88
C GLU A 134 23.82 16.66 -37.11
N SER A 135 22.67 17.21 -36.75
CA SER A 135 21.37 16.73 -37.21
C SER A 135 21.39 16.86 -38.73
N LYS A 136 21.71 15.75 -39.41
CA LYS A 136 21.31 15.49 -40.80
C LYS A 136 19.78 15.46 -40.87
N LEU A 137 19.12 16.61 -40.73
CA LEU A 137 17.66 16.73 -40.77
C LEU A 137 17.13 17.96 -41.50
N VAL A 138 17.93 18.62 -42.34
CA VAL A 138 17.38 19.56 -43.34
C VAL A 138 18.14 19.48 -44.66
N HIS A 139 18.07 18.33 -45.33
CA HIS A 139 17.99 18.36 -46.79
C HIS A 139 16.57 18.82 -47.14
N ASN A 140 16.45 19.79 -48.05
CA ASN A 140 15.24 20.46 -48.55
C ASN A 140 14.92 21.82 -47.94
N LEU A 141 15.77 22.81 -48.21
CA LEU A 141 15.30 24.18 -48.48
C LEU A 141 15.69 24.52 -49.92
N LYS A 142 14.65 24.81 -50.70
CA LYS A 142 14.58 24.89 -52.16
C LYS A 142 15.00 26.30 -52.62
N ALA A 143 15.93 26.39 -53.57
CA ALA A 143 16.05 27.44 -54.59
C ALA A 143 17.01 26.95 -55.69
#